data_AF-I1BQ03-F1
#
_entry.id   AF-I1BQ03-F1
#
_cell.length_a   1.000
_cell.length_b   1.000
_cell.length_c   1.000
_cell.angle_alpha   90.00
_cell.angle_beta   90.00
_cell.angle_gamma   90.00
#
_symmetry.space_group_name_H-M   'P 1'
#
loop_
_entity.id
_entity.type
_entity.pdbx_description
1 polymer ?
#
loop_
_entity_poly.entity_id
_entity_poly.type
_entity_poly.pdbx_seq_one_letter_code
_entity_poly.pdbx_strand_id
1 'polypeptide(L)'
;MLRHCIQPISRRSFHDCPINAIQPLRLLLIGSPGAGKGTQSSRLQKNFGVSHLSSGDLLRKNINEGTWVGQQAKQFVADGKLVPDELLISLVHQELLNVGNTNWLLDGFPRTLNQARELDASLKKLMQPLNLVINLQVPEDVILQRIMGKE
;
A
#
# COMPACT_ATOMS: atom_id res chain seq x y z
N MET A 1 -10.80 -11.32 37.09
CA MET A 1 -11.35 -12.22 36.06
C MET A 1 -11.72 -11.38 34.84
N LEU A 2 -10.79 -11.20 33.92
CA LEU A 2 -11.00 -10.54 32.63
C LEU A 2 -11.49 -11.61 31.64
N ARG A 3 -12.75 -11.53 31.23
CA ARG A 3 -13.31 -12.37 30.18
C ARG A 3 -14.26 -11.52 29.31
N HIS A 4 -13.86 -11.43 28.04
CA HIS A 4 -14.72 -11.28 26.85
C HIS A 4 -15.29 -9.89 26.55
N CYS A 5 -14.78 -9.31 25.45
CA CYS A 5 -15.57 -8.96 24.28
C CYS A 5 -14.62 -8.62 23.12
N ILE A 6 -14.08 -9.67 22.48
CA ILE A 6 -13.53 -9.58 21.13
C ILE A 6 -14.76 -9.47 20.22
N GLN A 7 -14.98 -8.29 19.63
CA GLN A 7 -16.05 -8.14 18.66
C GLN A 7 -15.71 -8.91 17.36
N PRO A 8 -16.68 -9.64 16.78
CA PRO A 8 -16.43 -10.36 15.54
C PRO A 8 -16.29 -9.38 14.38
N ILE A 9 -15.26 -9.57 13.57
CA ILE A 9 -15.15 -8.95 12.25
C ILE A 9 -16.30 -9.51 11.42
N SER A 10 -17.40 -8.76 11.34
CA SER A 10 -18.54 -9.07 10.47
C SER A 10 -18.04 -9.23 9.03
N ARG A 11 -18.24 -10.41 8.45
CA ARG A 11 -18.15 -10.62 7.01
C ARG A 11 -19.20 -9.74 6.36
N ARG A 12 -18.81 -8.57 5.87
CA ARG A 12 -19.67 -7.78 4.98
C ARG A 12 -19.90 -8.62 3.72
N SER A 13 -21.16 -9.00 3.51
CA SER A 13 -21.64 -9.55 2.24
C SER A 13 -21.34 -8.55 1.13
N PHE A 14 -20.84 -9.02 -0.02
CA PHE A 14 -20.53 -8.19 -1.20
C PHE A 14 -21.76 -7.48 -1.82
N HIS A 15 -22.95 -7.56 -1.20
CA HIS A 15 -24.22 -7.13 -1.79
C HIS A 15 -24.81 -5.85 -1.20
N ASP A 16 -24.21 -5.27 -0.15
CA ASP A 16 -24.71 -4.02 0.45
C ASP A 16 -23.85 -2.78 0.11
N CYS A 17 -23.10 -2.84 -1.00
CA CYS A 17 -22.48 -1.64 -1.55
C CYS A 17 -23.51 -0.96 -2.46
N PRO A 18 -24.02 0.25 -2.14
CA PRO A 18 -24.84 1.00 -3.07
C PRO A 18 -23.95 1.41 -4.25
N ILE A 19 -23.96 0.59 -5.31
CA ILE A 19 -23.35 0.93 -6.59
C ILE A 19 -24.25 1.98 -7.23
N ASN A 20 -24.15 3.23 -6.77
CA ASN A 20 -24.69 4.37 -7.47
C ASN A 20 -23.80 5.60 -7.20
N ALA A 21 -23.25 6.15 -8.28
CA ALA A 21 -22.05 6.97 -8.42
C ALA A 21 -20.73 6.17 -8.32
N ILE A 22 -19.97 6.13 -9.43
CA ILE A 22 -18.73 5.38 -9.64
C ILE A 22 -17.70 5.79 -8.56
N GLN A 23 -17.66 5.05 -7.45
CA GLN A 23 -16.66 5.25 -6.41
C GLN A 23 -15.27 5.04 -7.01
N PRO A 24 -14.31 5.95 -6.78
CA PRO A 24 -12.96 5.77 -7.30
C PRO A 24 -12.36 4.45 -6.80
N LEU A 25 -11.67 3.74 -7.70
CA LEU A 25 -11.03 2.47 -7.39
C LEU A 25 -9.78 2.71 -6.54
N ARG A 26 -9.76 2.18 -5.33
CA ARG A 26 -8.74 2.43 -4.31
C ARG A 26 -8.26 1.10 -3.78
N LEU A 27 -7.11 0.67 -4.29
CA LEU A 27 -6.69 -0.71 -4.14
C LEU A 27 -5.31 -0.87 -3.51
N LEU A 28 -5.16 -1.91 -2.68
CA LEU A 28 -3.87 -2.38 -2.19
C LEU A 28 -3.42 -3.62 -2.96
N LEU A 29 -2.15 -3.68 -3.32
CA LEU A 29 -1.52 -4.90 -3.81
C LEU A 29 -0.48 -5.39 -2.79
N ILE A 30 -0.80 -6.50 -2.13
CA ILE A 30 0.07 -7.16 -1.16
C ILE A 30 0.55 -8.51 -1.70
N GLY A 31 1.67 -8.99 -1.16
CA GLY A 31 2.26 -10.27 -1.52
C GLY A 31 3.78 -10.27 -1.29
N SER A 32 4.35 -11.46 -1.25
CA SER A 32 5.78 -11.67 -0.97
C SER A 32 6.69 -10.97 -2.00
N PRO A 33 7.94 -10.62 -1.64
CA PRO A 33 8.98 -10.31 -2.62
C PRO A 33 9.06 -11.43 -3.68
N GLY A 34 9.27 -11.11 -4.95
CA GLY A 34 9.28 -12.11 -6.03
C GLY A 34 7.90 -12.63 -6.50
N ALA A 35 6.80 -12.26 -5.84
CA ALA A 35 5.45 -12.68 -6.25
C ALA A 35 4.98 -12.12 -7.61
N GLY A 36 5.67 -11.11 -8.15
CA GLY A 36 5.31 -10.45 -9.41
C GLY A 36 4.39 -9.24 -9.26
N LYS A 37 4.35 -8.62 -8.08
CA LYS A 37 3.54 -7.41 -7.80
C LYS A 37 3.73 -6.33 -8.85
N GLY A 38 4.97 -5.91 -9.12
CA GLY A 38 5.26 -4.87 -10.12
C GLY A 38 4.66 -5.17 -11.50
N THR A 39 4.74 -6.43 -11.97
CA THR A 39 4.11 -6.84 -13.23
C THR A 39 2.60 -6.68 -13.20
N GLN A 40 1.94 -7.01 -12.08
CA GLN A 40 0.50 -6.84 -11.93
C GLN A 40 0.13 -5.36 -11.76
N SER A 41 0.91 -4.58 -11.01
CA SER A 41 0.73 -3.14 -10.83
C SER A 41 0.74 -2.40 -12.16
N SER A 42 1.70 -2.69 -13.05
CA SER A 42 1.75 -2.09 -14.39
C SER A 42 0.56 -2.48 -15.26
N ARG A 43 0.07 -3.72 -15.15
CA ARG A 43 -1.14 -4.18 -15.88
C ARG A 43 -2.40 -3.49 -15.36
N LEU A 44 -2.53 -3.35 -14.04
CA LEU A 44 -3.64 -2.66 -13.39
C LEU A 44 -3.67 -1.18 -13.78
N GLN A 45 -2.51 -0.52 -13.75
CA GLN A 45 -2.38 0.87 -14.20
C GLN A 45 -2.83 1.03 -15.66
N LYS A 46 -2.33 0.18 -16.57
CA LYS A 46 -2.67 0.24 -17.99
C LYS A 46 -4.16 0.00 -18.28
N ASN A 47 -4.78 -0.95 -17.59
CA ASN A 47 -6.13 -1.42 -17.93
C ASN A 47 -7.24 -0.68 -17.17
N PHE A 48 -6.95 -0.10 -16.00
CA PHE A 48 -7.95 0.53 -15.12
C PHE A 48 -7.68 2.02 -14.84
N GLY A 49 -6.62 2.60 -15.40
CA GLY A 49 -6.31 4.02 -15.23
C GLY A 49 -6.08 4.43 -13.78
N VAL A 50 -5.47 3.55 -12.98
CA VAL A 50 -5.14 3.81 -11.58
C VAL A 50 -3.78 4.51 -11.47
N SER A 51 -3.68 5.54 -10.64
CA SER A 51 -2.41 6.13 -10.23
C SER A 51 -1.62 5.11 -9.41
N HIS A 52 -0.46 4.70 -9.89
CA HIS A 52 0.38 3.72 -9.20
C HIS A 52 1.26 4.42 -8.15
N LEU A 53 0.98 4.14 -6.89
CA LEU A 53 1.66 4.65 -5.70
C LEU A 53 2.56 3.55 -5.13
N SER A 54 3.82 3.55 -5.54
CA SER A 54 4.83 2.63 -5.00
C SER A 54 5.56 3.34 -3.86
N SER A 55 5.50 2.77 -2.64
CA SER A 55 6.14 3.39 -1.47
C SER A 55 7.65 3.59 -1.66
N GLY A 56 8.31 2.68 -2.37
CA GLY A 56 9.72 2.79 -2.71
C GLY A 56 10.02 3.90 -3.72
N ASP A 57 9.16 4.09 -4.72
CA ASP A 57 9.31 5.17 -5.70
C ASP A 57 9.02 6.54 -5.09
N LEU A 58 7.96 6.64 -4.27
CA LEU A 58 7.63 7.85 -3.52
C LEU A 58 8.78 8.27 -2.62
N LEU A 59 9.42 7.30 -1.95
CA LEU A 59 10.56 7.57 -1.08
C LEU A 59 11.76 8.08 -1.87
N ARG A 60 12.12 7.41 -2.97
CA ARG A 60 13.22 7.85 -3.86
C ARG A 60 12.96 9.23 -4.44
N LYS A 61 11.74 9.50 -4.89
CA LYS A 61 11.29 10.82 -5.39
C LYS A 61 11.52 11.89 -4.32
N ASN A 62 11.05 11.68 -3.10
CA ASN A 62 11.18 12.64 -2.01
C ASN A 62 12.65 12.87 -1.59
N ILE A 63 13.48 11.83 -1.62
CA ILE A 63 14.93 11.95 -1.40
C ILE A 63 15.57 12.84 -2.47
N ASN A 64 15.22 12.60 -3.74
CA ASN A 64 15.75 13.37 -4.88
C ASN A 64 15.29 14.83 -4.87
N GLU A 65 14.04 15.08 -4.49
CA GLU A 65 13.46 16.42 -4.35
C GLU A 65 13.94 17.15 -3.09
N GLY A 66 14.64 16.46 -2.18
CA GLY A 66 15.16 17.05 -0.95
C GLY A 66 14.06 17.50 0.01
N THR A 67 12.89 16.85 0.01
CA THR A 67 11.80 17.16 0.95
C THR A 67 12.22 16.86 2.39
N TRP A 68 11.53 17.42 3.39
CA TRP A 68 11.83 17.12 4.79
C TRP A 68 11.84 15.61 5.08
N VAL A 69 10.81 14.88 4.62
CA VAL A 69 10.75 13.41 4.77
C VAL A 69 11.89 12.73 4.00
N GLY A 70 12.19 13.19 2.79
CA GLY A 70 13.28 12.66 1.98
C GLY A 70 14.65 12.82 2.63
N GLN A 71 14.94 13.98 3.20
CA GLN A 71 16.20 14.24 3.91
C GLN A 71 16.36 13.32 5.14
N GLN A 72 15.29 13.14 5.92
CA GLN A 72 15.29 12.23 7.07
C GLN A 72 15.49 10.77 6.64
N ALA A 73 14.87 10.35 5.54
CA ALA A 73 14.97 8.99 5.04
C ALA A 73 16.30 8.67 4.33
N LYS A 74 16.99 9.69 3.80
CA LYS A 74 18.18 9.55 2.96
C LYS A 74 19.27 8.69 3.62
N GLN A 75 19.55 8.92 4.90
CA GLN A 75 20.57 8.15 5.63
C GLN A 75 20.18 6.68 5.82
N PHE A 76 18.92 6.40 6.16
CA PHE A 76 18.45 5.01 6.30
C PHE A 76 18.59 4.23 5.00
N VAL A 77 18.20 4.84 3.87
CA VAL A 77 18.33 4.22 2.55
C VAL A 77 19.78 4.00 2.15
N ALA A 78 20.65 4.99 2.39
CA ALA A 78 22.08 4.90 2.09
C ALA A 78 22.76 3.78 2.90
N ASP A 79 22.35 3.60 4.15
CA ASP A 79 22.89 2.56 5.05
C ASP A 79 22.27 1.17 4.80
N GLY A 80 21.34 1.03 3.85
CA GLY A 80 20.58 -0.21 3.66
C GLY A 80 19.67 -0.57 4.83
N LYS A 81 19.36 0.39 5.71
CA LYS A 81 18.50 0.23 6.88
C LYS A 81 17.03 0.41 6.49
N LEU A 82 16.15 -0.15 7.31
CA LEU A 82 14.73 0.08 7.19
C LEU A 82 14.41 1.52 7.59
N VAL A 83 13.62 2.19 6.76
CA VAL A 83 13.09 3.52 7.04
C VAL A 83 12.02 3.40 8.13
N PRO A 84 12.03 4.25 9.16
CA PRO A 84 11.01 4.26 10.20
C PRO A 84 9.59 4.31 9.66
N ASP A 85 8.68 3.59 10.31
CA ASP A 85 7.27 3.49 9.91
C ASP A 85 6.63 4.89 9.83
N GLU A 86 6.93 5.77 10.78
CA GLU A 86 6.34 7.12 10.87
C GLU A 86 6.67 7.96 9.63
N LEU A 87 7.89 7.85 9.11
CA LEU A 87 8.30 8.55 7.89
C LEU A 87 7.56 8.01 6.67
N LEU A 88 7.42 6.69 6.55
CA LEU A 88 6.68 6.07 5.44
C LEU A 88 5.19 6.38 5.50
N ILE A 89 4.59 6.39 6.69
CA ILE A 89 3.19 6.76 6.89
C ILE A 89 2.98 8.21 6.47
N SER A 90 3.85 9.14 6.90
CA SER A 90 3.78 10.56 6.53
C SER A 90 3.89 10.75 5.01
N LEU A 91 4.84 10.08 4.37
CA LEU A 91 5.05 10.09 2.92
C LEU A 91 3.79 9.64 2.16
N VAL A 92 3.24 8.48 2.53
CA VAL A 92 2.04 7.92 1.89
C VAL A 92 0.83 8.81 2.14
N HIS A 93 0.68 9.36 3.35
CA HIS A 93 -0.42 10.27 3.67
C HIS A 93 -0.41 11.53 2.79
N GLN A 94 0.76 12.15 2.62
CA GLN A 94 0.91 13.31 1.73
C GLN A 94 0.56 12.95 0.28
N GLU A 95 0.99 11.80 -0.20
CA GLU A 95 0.67 11.37 -1.57
C GLU A 95 -0.83 11.09 -1.74
N LEU A 96 -1.49 10.49 -0.75
CA LEU A 96 -2.93 10.27 -0.76
C LEU A 96 -3.72 11.59 -0.81
N LEU A 97 -3.25 12.63 -0.12
CA LEU A 97 -3.80 13.98 -0.24
C LEU A 97 -3.62 14.55 -1.65
N ASN A 98 -2.43 14.37 -2.24
CA ASN A 98 -2.11 14.88 -3.57
C ASN A 98 -2.96 14.23 -4.67
N VAL A 99 -3.14 12.91 -4.64
CA VAL A 99 -3.99 12.21 -5.62
C VAL A 99 -5.48 12.43 -5.38
N GLY A 100 -5.87 12.79 -4.16
CA GLY A 100 -7.24 13.16 -3.81
C GLY A 100 -8.27 12.07 -4.11
N ASN A 101 -9.40 12.47 -4.70
CA ASN A 101 -10.52 11.58 -4.97
C ASN A 101 -10.43 10.90 -6.36
N THR A 102 -9.31 10.21 -6.62
CA THR A 102 -9.03 9.54 -7.91
C THR A 102 -8.83 8.03 -7.74
N ASN A 103 -8.70 7.33 -8.86
CA ASN A 103 -8.36 5.91 -8.89
C ASN A 103 -6.88 5.73 -8.56
N TRP A 104 -6.53 4.90 -7.58
CA TRP A 104 -5.13 4.63 -7.22
C TRP A 104 -4.89 3.21 -6.75
N LEU A 105 -3.64 2.78 -6.92
CA LEU A 105 -3.08 1.52 -6.47
C LEU A 105 -1.89 1.79 -5.56
N LEU A 106 -1.94 1.31 -4.33
CA LEU A 106 -0.82 1.36 -3.39
C LEU A 106 -0.10 -0.01 -3.41
N ASP A 107 1.18 0.01 -3.82
CA ASP A 107 2.07 -1.15 -3.86
C ASP A 107 3.22 -0.97 -2.86
N GLY A 108 3.58 -2.05 -2.17
CA GLY A 108 4.70 -2.08 -1.24
C GLY A 108 4.43 -1.43 0.12
N PHE A 109 3.19 -1.02 0.41
CA PHE A 109 2.71 -0.52 1.69
C PHE A 109 1.22 -0.92 1.87
N PRO A 110 0.77 -1.31 3.08
CA PRO A 110 1.53 -1.49 4.32
C PRO A 110 2.31 -2.81 4.36
N ARG A 111 3.40 -2.84 5.13
CA ARG A 111 4.25 -4.02 5.44
C ARG A 111 4.14 -4.48 6.88
N THR A 112 3.69 -3.61 7.78
CA THR A 112 3.48 -3.92 9.21
C THR A 112 2.01 -3.70 9.59
N LEU A 113 1.57 -4.34 10.68
CA LEU A 113 0.23 -4.09 11.22
C LEU A 113 0.06 -2.63 11.65
N ASN A 114 1.13 -1.97 12.11
CA ASN A 114 1.09 -0.58 12.50
C ASN A 114 0.79 0.33 11.29
N GLN A 115 1.55 0.15 10.20
CA GLN A 115 1.30 0.84 8.93
C GLN A 115 -0.14 0.63 8.43
N ALA A 116 -0.68 -0.58 8.55
CA ALA A 116 -2.04 -0.87 8.13
C ALA A 116 -3.11 -0.12 8.96
N ARG A 117 -2.93 -0.04 10.29
CA ARG A 117 -3.83 0.72 11.16
C ARG A 117 -3.79 2.22 10.87
N GLU A 118 -2.59 2.76 10.68
CA GLU A 118 -2.39 4.19 10.39
C GLU A 118 -2.92 4.58 9.01
N LEU A 119 -2.80 3.68 8.03
CA LEU A 119 -3.43 3.85 6.72
C LEU A 119 -4.95 3.88 6.83
N ASP A 120 -5.55 2.91 7.52
CA ASP A 120 -7.01 2.85 7.72
C ASP A 120 -7.53 4.09 8.46
N ALA A 121 -6.83 4.54 9.50
CA ALA A 121 -7.15 5.77 10.22
C ALA A 121 -7.06 7.02 9.32
N SER A 122 -6.03 7.11 8.47
CA SER A 122 -5.86 8.20 7.51
C SER A 122 -7.00 8.23 6.49
N LEU A 123 -7.32 7.09 5.89
CA LEU A 123 -8.37 6.98 4.87
C LEU A 123 -9.76 7.29 5.44
N LYS A 124 -10.03 6.90 6.70
CA LYS A 124 -11.26 7.28 7.41
C LYS A 124 -11.37 8.80 7.59
N LYS A 125 -10.30 9.48 8.01
CA LYS A 125 -10.26 10.95 8.14
C LYS A 125 -10.51 11.64 6.81
N LEU A 126 -9.99 11.07 5.73
CA LEU A 126 -10.17 11.59 4.36
C LEU A 126 -11.55 11.27 3.77
N MET A 127 -12.39 10.46 4.43
CA MET A 127 -13.65 9.90 3.89
C MET A 127 -13.44 9.15 2.57
N GLN A 128 -12.36 8.38 2.52
CA GLN A 128 -11.78 7.84 1.31
C GLN A 128 -11.42 6.35 1.48
N PRO A 129 -12.41 5.48 1.78
CA PRO A 129 -12.14 4.10 2.16
C PRO A 129 -11.50 3.30 1.03
N LEU A 130 -10.62 2.36 1.39
CA LEU A 130 -10.21 1.29 0.48
C LEU A 130 -11.42 0.45 0.08
N ASN A 131 -11.46 0.04 -1.18
CA ASN A 131 -12.53 -0.81 -1.71
C ASN A 131 -12.02 -2.15 -2.27
N LEU A 132 -10.70 -2.33 -2.42
CA LEU A 132 -10.12 -3.60 -2.85
C LEU A 132 -8.75 -3.87 -2.22
N VAL A 133 -8.51 -5.11 -1.80
CA VAL A 133 -7.19 -5.60 -1.41
C VAL A 133 -6.89 -6.88 -2.18
N ILE A 134 -5.83 -6.87 -2.97
CA ILE A 134 -5.38 -8.00 -3.76
C ILE A 134 -4.16 -8.61 -3.07
N ASN A 135 -4.26 -9.89 -2.70
CA ASN A 135 -3.14 -10.66 -2.17
C ASN A 135 -2.61 -11.63 -3.23
N LEU A 136 -1.41 -11.37 -3.73
CA LEU A 136 -0.72 -12.28 -4.64
C LEU A 136 -0.08 -13.42 -3.86
N GLN A 137 -0.78 -14.54 -3.80
CA GLN A 137 -0.28 -15.79 -3.25
C GLN A 137 0.48 -16.56 -4.33
N VAL A 138 1.75 -16.83 -4.05
CA VAL A 138 2.64 -17.60 -4.93
C VAL A 138 3.32 -18.65 -4.05
N PRO A 139 3.43 -19.91 -4.50
CA PRO A 139 4.19 -20.94 -3.80
C PRO A 139 5.63 -20.50 -3.49
N GLU A 140 6.14 -20.91 -2.34
CA GLU A 140 7.46 -20.49 -1.84
C GLU A 140 8.60 -20.94 -2.76
N ASP A 141 8.54 -22.17 -3.27
CA ASP A 141 9.48 -22.72 -4.24
C ASP A 141 9.58 -21.85 -5.50
N VAL A 142 8.44 -21.39 -6.02
CA VAL A 142 8.38 -20.48 -7.16
C VAL A 142 8.97 -19.10 -6.81
N ILE A 143 8.74 -18.60 -5.59
CA ILE A 143 9.33 -17.34 -5.11
C ILE A 143 10.86 -17.47 -5.06
N LEU A 144 11.37 -18.55 -4.46
CA LEU A 144 12.80 -18.81 -4.34
C LEU A 144 13.46 -18.91 -5.72
N GLN A 145 12.88 -19.69 -6.64
CA GLN A 145 13.37 -19.78 -8.03
C GLN A 145 13.46 -18.41 -8.71
N ARG A 146 12.47 -17.54 -8.52
CA ARG A 146 12.46 -16.18 -9.12
C ARG A 146 13.47 -15.24 -8.50
N ILE A 147 13.78 -15.40 -7.22
CA ILE A 147 14.76 -14.56 -6.53
C ILE A 147 16.17 -15.02 -6.89
N MET A 148 16.41 -16.33 -6.90
CA MET A 148 17.72 -16.92 -7.20
C MET A 148 18.08 -16.87 -8.68
N GLY A 149 17.11 -16.94 -9.59
CA GLY A 149 17.35 -16.86 -11.04
C GLY A 149 17.57 -15.43 -11.58
N LYS A 150 17.71 -14.43 -10.72
CA LYS A 150 18.17 -13.08 -11.10
C LYS A 150 19.70 -13.03 -10.98
N GLU A 151 20.38 -13.59 -11.98
CA GLU A 151 21.79 -13.30 -12.27
C GLU A 151 21.89 -12.21 -13.34
#